data_AF-A0A659QDL0-F1
#
_entry.id   AF-A0A659QDL0-F1
#
_cell.length_a   1.000
_cell.length_b   1.000
_cell.length_c   1.000
_cell.angle_alpha   90.00
_cell.angle_beta   90.00
_cell.angle_gamma   90.00
#
_symmetry.space_group_name_H-M   'P 1'
#
loop_
_entity.id
_entity.type
_entity.pdbx_description
1 polymer ?
#
loop_
_entity_poly.entity_id
_entity_poly.type
_entity_poly.pdbx_seq_one_letter_code
_entity_poly.pdbx_strand_id
1 'polypeptide(L)' 'MLKYRLISAFVLIPAVIAALFLLPPVGFAIITLVVCMLAAWEWGQLSGFAARSQRVWLAVLCGLLLALMLFL' A
#
# COMPACT_ATOMS: atom_id res chain seq x y z
N MET A 1 -3.69 -19.25 14.80
CA MET A 1 -3.65 -17.77 14.83
C MET A 1 -2.21 -17.24 14.89
N LEU A 2 -1.39 -17.60 15.89
CA LEU A 2 -0.01 -17.08 15.99
C LEU A 2 0.94 -17.59 14.89
N LYS A 3 0.87 -18.89 14.55
CA LYS A 3 1.77 -19.54 13.57
C LYS A 3 1.72 -18.85 12.20
N TYR A 4 0.53 -18.55 11.68
CA TYR A 4 0.36 -17.86 10.40
C TYR A 4 0.83 -16.41 10.43
N ARG A 5 0.60 -15.69 11.54
CA ARG A 5 1.10 -14.31 11.72
C ARG A 5 2.63 -14.25 11.77
N LEU A 6 3.27 -15.24 12.39
CA LEU A 6 4.73 -15.33 12.45
C LEU A 6 5.32 -15.56 11.04
N ILE A 7 4.72 -16.46 10.27
CA ILE A 7 5.16 -16.76 8.90
C ILE A 7 5.02 -15.53 8.01
N SER A 8 3.88 -14.82 8.06
CA SER A 8 3.69 -13.61 7.24
C SER A 8 4.68 -12.51 7.63
N ALA A 9 4.93 -12.30 8.93
CA ALA A 9 5.90 -11.31 9.39
C ALA A 9 7.32 -11.67 8.91
N PHE A 10 7.71 -12.94 9.00
CA PHE A 10 9.02 -13.42 8.57
C PHE A 10 9.25 -13.26 7.05
N VAL A 11 8.19 -13.26 6.25
CA VAL A 11 8.28 -12.99 4.79
C VAL A 11 8.26 -11.48 4.51
N LEU A 12 7.38 -10.72 5.17
CA LEU A 12 7.21 -9.28 4.93
C LEU A 12 8.42 -8.47 5.37
N ILE A 13 9.03 -8.77 6.53
CA ILE A 13 10.19 -8.03 7.05
C ILE A 13 11.37 -8.02 6.05
N PRO A 14 11.90 -9.18 5.60
CA PRO A 14 13.00 -9.19 4.64
C PRO A 14 12.59 -8.64 3.28
N ALA A 15 11.34 -8.81 2.84
CA ALA A 15 10.85 -8.22 1.59
C ALA A 15 10.88 -6.68 1.63
N VAL A 16 10.47 -6.07 2.74
CA VAL A 16 10.50 -4.61 2.93
C VAL A 16 11.93 -4.09 3.06
N ILE A 17 12.81 -4.81 3.78
CA ILE A 17 14.23 -4.46 3.88
C ILE A 17 14.89 -4.52 2.50
N ALA A 18 14.62 -5.57 1.71
CA ALA A 18 15.08 -5.65 0.33
C ALA A 18 14.55 -4.48 -0.51
N ALA A 19 13.26 -4.15 -0.39
CA ALA A 19 12.70 -2.99 -1.08
C ALA A 19 13.41 -1.66 -0.73
N LEU A 20 13.84 -1.51 0.53
CA LEU A 20 14.48 -0.29 1.04
C LEU A 20 15.94 -0.15 0.57
N PHE A 21 16.70 -1.24 0.54
CA PHE A 21 18.14 -1.20 0.22
C PHE A 21 18.49 -1.54 -1.23
N LEU A 22 17.68 -2.33 -1.93
CA LEU A 22 17.96 -2.74 -3.31
C LEU A 22 17.38 -1.79 -4.37
N LEU A 23 16.29 -1.08 -4.07
CA LEU A 23 15.65 -0.23 -5.07
C LEU A 23 16.16 1.21 -5.03
N PRO A 24 16.27 1.87 -6.20
CA PRO A 24 16.49 3.30 -6.25
C PRO A 24 15.29 4.05 -5.62
N PRO A 25 15.47 5.32 -5.20
CA PRO A 25 14.44 6.11 -4.51
C PRO A 25 13.08 6.11 -5.22
N VAL A 26 13.09 6.19 -6.56
CA VAL A 26 11.89 6.15 -7.40
C VAL A 26 11.18 4.80 -7.34
N GLY A 27 11.95 3.70 -7.34
CA GLY A 27 11.39 2.35 -7.25
C GLY A 27 10.74 2.09 -5.89
N PHE A 28 11.39 2.53 -4.81
CA PHE A 28 10.81 2.45 -3.46
C PHE A 28 9.54 3.29 -3.32
N ALA A 29 9.52 4.49 -3.90
CA ALA A 29 8.34 5.35 -3.90
C ALA A 29 7.14 4.68 -4.59
N ILE A 30 7.34 4.03 -5.74
CA ILE A 30 6.29 3.30 -6.46
C ILE A 30 5.75 2.14 -5.61
N ILE A 31 6.62 1.33 -4.99
CA ILE A 31 6.17 0.23 -4.11
C ILE A 31 5.33 0.79 -2.95
N THR A 32 5.80 1.85 -2.31
CA THR A 32 5.10 2.49 -1.19
C THR A 32 3.73 3.03 -1.63
N LEU A 33 3.65 3.63 -2.82
CA LEU A 33 2.42 4.14 -3.40
C LEU A 33 1.39 3.02 -3.61
N VAL A 34 1.81 1.88 -4.16
CA VAL A 34 0.93 0.70 -4.33
C VAL A 34 0.43 0.18 -2.98
N VAL A 35 1.32 0.08 -1.98
CA VAL A 35 0.93 -0.34 -0.62
C VAL A 35 -0.09 0.63 -0.01
N CYS A 36 0.11 1.94 -0.19
CA CYS A 36 -0.84 2.96 0.27
C CYS A 36 -2.19 2.88 -0.45
N MET A 37 -2.22 2.64 -1.78
CA MET A 37 -3.47 2.43 -2.52
C MET A 37 -4.25 1.22 -1.98
N LEU A 38 -3.56 0.10 -1.69
CA LEU A 38 -4.17 -1.10 -1.10
C LEU A 38 -4.69 -0.83 0.33
N ALA A 39 -3.94 -0.08 1.14
CA ALA A 39 -4.39 0.32 2.46
C ALA A 39 -5.65 1.21 2.39
N ALA A 40 -5.68 2.18 1.47
CA ALA A 40 -6.86 3.03 1.24
C ALA A 40 -8.08 2.22 0.79
N TRP A 41 -7.87 1.17 -0.03
CA TRP A 41 -8.94 0.24 -0.42
C TRP A 41 -9.52 -0.54 0.77
N GLU A 42 -8.65 -1.16 1.57
CA GLU A 42 -9.05 -1.97 2.74
C GLU A 42 -9.74 -1.11 3.80
N TRP A 43 -9.25 0.11 4.01
CA TRP A 43 -9.80 1.03 5.02
C TRP A 43 -11.07 1.72 4.54
N GLY A 44 -11.27 1.83 3.22
CA GLY A 44 -12.54 2.28 2.64
C GLY A 44 -13.71 1.38 3.03
N GLN A 45 -13.49 0.07 3.25
CA GLN A 45 -14.51 -0.81 3.80
C GLN A 45 -14.88 -0.45 5.25
N LEU A 46 -13.89 -0.13 6.08
CA LEU A 46 -14.07 0.22 7.49
C LEU A 46 -14.75 1.58 7.66
N SER A 47 -14.58 2.50 6.72
CA SER A 47 -15.25 3.81 6.68
C SER A 47 -16.72 3.75 6.24
N GLY A 48 -17.31 2.56 6.06
CA GLY A 48 -18.74 2.42 5.72
C GLY A 48 -19.07 2.55 4.23
N PHE A 49 -18.07 2.61 3.34
CA PHE A 49 -18.31 2.60 1.89
C PHE A 49 -18.64 1.17 1.43
N ALA A 50 -19.93 0.86 1.35
CA ALA A 50 -20.46 -0.45 0.95
C ALA A 50 -20.32 -0.72 -0.56
N ALA A 51 -20.29 0.32 -1.40
CA ALA A 51 -20.18 0.15 -2.85
C ALA A 51 -18.72 -0.06 -3.29
N ARG A 52 -18.46 -1.14 -4.04
CA ARG A 52 -17.15 -1.47 -4.62
C ARG A 52 -16.56 -0.31 -5.44
N SER A 53 -17.42 0.47 -6.11
CA SER A 53 -17.04 1.64 -6.91
C SER A 53 -16.44 2.78 -6.06
N GLN A 54 -16.98 3.06 -4.87
CA GLN A 54 -16.46 4.10 -3.99
C GLN A 54 -15.08 3.75 -3.43
N ARG A 55 -14.78 2.46 -3.23
CA ARG A 55 -13.46 1.98 -2.79
C ARG A 55 -12.41 2.11 -3.88
N VAL A 56 -12.77 1.84 -5.15
CA VAL A 56 -11.89 2.09 -6.30
C VAL A 56 -11.56 3.57 -6.36
N TRP A 57 -12.58 4.42 -6.23
CA TRP A 57 -12.37 5.87 -6.26
C TRP A 57 -11.46 6.37 -5.14
N LEU A 58 -11.63 5.89 -3.91
CA LEU A 58 -10.74 6.25 -2.80
C LEU A 58 -9.28 5.81 -3.03
N ALA A 59 -9.07 4.57 -3.48
CA ALA A 59 -7.73 4.05 -3.76
C ALA A 59 -7.06 4.84 -4.91
N VAL A 60 -7.81 5.13 -5.98
CA VAL A 60 -7.33 5.91 -7.12
C VAL A 60 -7.03 7.35 -6.71
N LEU A 61 -7.91 8.00 -5.95
CA LEU A 61 -7.69 9.38 -5.48
C LEU A 61 -6.46 9.48 -4.57
N CYS A 62 -6.32 8.54 -3.64
CA CYS A 62 -5.17 8.48 -2.74
C CYS A 62 -3.86 8.27 -3.50
N GLY A 63 -3.86 7.35 -4.47
CA GLY A 63 -2.69 7.12 -5.32
C GLY A 63 -2.39 8.27 -6.29
N LEU A 64 -3.41 8.98 -6.80
CA LEU A 64 -3.23 10.17 -7.64
C LEU A 64 -2.58 11.31 -6.84
N LEU A 65 -3.02 11.55 -5.60
CA LEU A 65 -2.43 12.56 -4.72
C LEU A 65 -0.99 12.23 -4.35
N LEU A 66 -0.70 10.97 -4.03
CA LEU A 66 0.66 10.51 -3.73
C LEU A 66 1.57 10.60 -4.96
N ALA A 67 1.06 10.27 -6.15
CA ALA A 67 1.79 10.46 -7.40
C ALA A 67 2.07 11.94 -7.65
N LEU A 68 1.09 12.81 -7.45
CA LEU A 68 1.25 14.25 -7.61
C LEU A 68 2.33 14.80 -6.65
N MET A 69 2.34 14.38 -5.38
CA MET A 69 3.40 14.72 -4.42
C MET A 69 4.77 14.16 -4.79
N LEU A 70 4.84 13.07 -5.55
CA LEU A 70 6.12 12.49 -5.99
C LEU A 70 6.74 13.29 -7.15
N PHE A 71 5.90 13.96 -7.95
CA PHE A 71 6.33 14.72 -9.13
C PHE A 71 6.45 16.24 -8.89
N LEU A 72 5.88 16.76 -7.80
CA LEU A 72 5.90 18.18 -7.41
C LEU A 72 6.96 18.46 -6.35
#